data_AF-A0A4V0I145-F1
#
_entry.id   AF-A0A4V0I145-F1
#
_cell.length_a   1.000
_cell.length_b   1.000
_cell.length_c   1.000
_cell.angle_alpha   90.00
_cell.angle_beta   90.00
_cell.angle_gamma   90.00
#
_symmetry.space_group_name_H-M   'P 1'
#
loop_
_entity.id
_entity.type
_entity.pdbx_description
1 polymer ?
#
loop_
_entity_poly.entity_id
_entity_poly.type
_entity_poly.pdbx_seq_one_letter_code
_entity_poly.pdbx_strand_id
1 'polypeptide(L)'
;MVAEYRRQLSAALAWCQPRFDPDRAADSLRSPELGPPRNIVHEVTDMASVAAEVAAVLARRAERLGGLPAPAVALPAGDRILAFLPRDSLFHGSSPPECDGFIDADEIPPWGSWIGLVGEMLLSWVPAAMVAGVDSAIRCNPEESIRWASEQPVPLVQELRGLGLLR
;
A
#
# COMPACT_ATOMS: atom_id res chain seq x y z
N MET A 1 4.01 -4.45 18.07
CA MET A 1 3.21 -3.88 16.96
C MET A 1 3.98 -2.82 16.18
N VAL A 2 4.46 -1.73 16.79
CA VAL A 2 5.29 -0.69 16.13
C VAL A 2 6.47 -1.24 15.32
N ALA A 3 7.28 -2.11 15.94
CA ALA A 3 8.44 -2.70 15.27
C ALA A 3 8.06 -3.56 14.05
N GLU A 4 6.85 -4.12 14.01
CA GLU A 4 6.39 -4.96 12.90
C GLU A 4 6.10 -4.11 11.67
N TYR A 5 5.31 -3.06 11.78
CA TYR A 5 5.00 -2.16 10.66
C TYR A 5 6.24 -1.52 10.06
N ARG A 6 7.21 -1.12 10.88
CA ARG A 6 8.48 -0.58 10.38
C ARG A 6 9.35 -1.64 9.70
N ARG A 7 9.29 -2.91 10.14
CA ARG A 7 9.92 -4.02 9.41
C ARG A 7 9.22 -4.30 8.09
N GLN A 8 7.89 -4.21 8.05
CA GLN A 8 7.14 -4.36 6.82
C GLN A 8 7.42 -3.23 5.83
N LEU A 9 7.54 -1.99 6.31
CA LEU A 9 8.02 -0.87 5.49
C LEU A 9 9.44 -1.13 4.97
N SER A 10 10.35 -1.63 5.82
CA SER A 10 11.70 -2.02 5.41
C SER A 10 11.68 -3.12 4.32
N ALA A 11 10.81 -4.12 4.48
CA ALA A 11 10.63 -5.18 3.50
C ALA A 11 10.04 -4.66 2.18
N ALA A 12 9.04 -3.76 2.22
CA ALA A 12 8.48 -3.13 1.04
C ALA A 12 9.55 -2.32 0.30
N LEU A 13 10.33 -1.50 0.99
CA LEU A 13 11.43 -0.74 0.40
C LEU A 13 12.49 -1.66 -0.23
N ALA A 14 12.96 -2.67 0.51
CA ALA A 14 13.96 -3.62 0.03
C ALA A 14 13.48 -4.42 -1.20
N TRP A 15 12.18 -4.73 -1.28
CA TRP A 15 11.59 -5.39 -2.43
C TRP A 15 11.44 -4.44 -3.62
N CYS A 16 10.86 -3.27 -3.39
CA CYS A 16 10.40 -2.38 -4.44
C CYS A 16 11.50 -1.48 -5.00
N GLN A 17 12.42 -0.94 -4.20
CA GLN A 17 13.45 -0.01 -4.67
C GLN A 17 14.29 -0.54 -5.85
N PRO A 18 14.81 -1.79 -5.85
CA PRO A 18 15.58 -2.29 -6.99
C PRO A 18 14.71 -2.62 -8.21
N ARG A 19 13.39 -2.62 -8.09
CA ARG A 19 12.43 -2.99 -9.14
C ARG A 19 11.70 -1.78 -9.71
N PHE A 20 11.59 -0.71 -8.94
CA PHE A 20 10.78 0.45 -9.26
C PHE A 20 11.28 1.13 -10.54
N ASP A 21 10.37 1.21 -11.51
CA ASP A 21 10.54 1.96 -12.74
C ASP A 21 9.38 2.97 -12.80
N PRO A 22 9.63 4.29 -12.70
CA PRO A 22 8.56 5.28 -12.66
C PRO A 22 7.74 5.31 -13.96
N ASP A 23 8.35 5.01 -15.11
CA ASP A 23 7.65 4.97 -16.39
C ASP A 23 6.82 3.70 -16.56
N ARG A 24 6.98 2.73 -15.66
CA ARG A 24 6.29 1.44 -15.64
C ARG A 24 5.82 1.09 -14.22
N ALA A 25 5.30 2.08 -13.50
CA ALA A 25 4.88 1.92 -12.11
C ALA A 25 3.83 0.79 -11.94
N ALA A 26 2.93 0.65 -12.91
CA ALA A 26 1.93 -0.41 -12.98
C ALA A 26 2.51 -1.83 -12.92
N ASP A 27 3.60 -2.06 -13.65
CA ASP A 27 4.20 -3.39 -13.78
C ASP A 27 5.28 -3.63 -12.72
N SER A 28 6.07 -2.59 -12.41
CA SER A 28 7.30 -2.73 -11.65
C SER A 28 7.09 -3.13 -10.18
N LEU A 29 5.92 -2.79 -9.62
CA LEU A 29 5.57 -3.03 -8.22
C LEU A 29 4.47 -4.09 -8.03
N ARG A 30 3.94 -4.65 -9.12
CA ARG A 30 2.90 -5.71 -9.12
C ARG A 30 3.48 -7.06 -9.52
N SER A 31 4.59 -7.42 -8.88
CA SER A 31 5.32 -8.65 -9.17
C SER A 31 4.40 -9.87 -8.97
N PRO A 32 4.20 -10.76 -9.97
CA PRO A 32 3.31 -11.91 -9.88
C PRO A 32 3.60 -12.84 -8.69
N GLU A 33 4.86 -12.89 -8.24
CA GLU A 33 5.32 -13.71 -7.12
C GLU A 33 4.72 -13.30 -5.78
N LEU A 34 4.25 -12.05 -5.67
CA LEU A 34 3.63 -11.50 -4.47
C LEU A 34 2.14 -11.27 -4.62
N GLY A 35 1.55 -11.43 -5.80
CA GLY A 35 0.15 -11.09 -6.05
C GLY A 35 -0.79 -11.82 -5.09
N PRO A 36 -1.81 -11.15 -4.53
CA PRO A 36 -2.75 -11.79 -3.61
C PRO A 36 -3.46 -12.96 -4.33
N PRO A 37 -3.71 -14.10 -3.65
CA PRO A 37 -4.50 -15.20 -4.21
C PRO A 37 -5.83 -14.78 -4.82
N ARG A 38 -6.49 -13.78 -4.21
CA ARG A 38 -7.78 -13.25 -4.63
C ARG A 38 -7.74 -11.73 -4.68
N ASN A 39 -8.50 -11.13 -5.59
CA ASN A 39 -8.71 -9.69 -5.62
C ASN A 39 -9.45 -9.24 -4.34
N ILE A 40 -8.81 -8.36 -3.56
CA ILE A 40 -9.32 -7.91 -2.25
C ILE A 40 -10.55 -7.00 -2.35
N VAL A 41 -10.86 -6.48 -3.54
CA VAL A 41 -12.04 -5.66 -3.82
C VAL A 41 -13.21 -6.56 -4.24
N HIS A 42 -12.99 -7.43 -5.23
CA HIS A 42 -14.07 -8.16 -5.92
C HIS A 42 -14.37 -9.57 -5.39
N GLU A 43 -13.33 -10.32 -5.02
CA GLU A 43 -13.46 -11.76 -4.72
C GLU A 43 -13.55 -12.03 -3.21
N VAL A 44 -13.29 -11.01 -2.42
CA VAL A 44 -13.34 -11.07 -0.97
C VAL A 44 -14.51 -10.22 -0.49
N THR A 45 -15.33 -10.74 0.42
CA THR A 45 -16.55 -10.07 0.89
C THR A 45 -16.44 -9.51 2.30
N ASP A 46 -15.43 -9.91 3.08
CA ASP A 46 -15.29 -9.56 4.48
C ASP A 46 -13.85 -9.16 4.84
N MET A 47 -13.69 -8.35 5.89
CA MET A 47 -12.38 -7.84 6.30
C MET A 47 -11.43 -8.90 6.85
N ALA A 48 -11.92 -10.02 7.37
CA ALA A 48 -11.06 -11.10 7.85
C ALA A 48 -10.37 -11.80 6.67
N SER A 49 -11.10 -12.00 5.59
CA SER A 49 -10.57 -12.50 4.33
C SER A 49 -9.60 -11.49 3.69
N VAL A 50 -9.88 -10.17 3.73
CA VAL A 50 -8.93 -9.14 3.25
C VAL A 50 -7.62 -9.23 4.05
N ALA A 51 -7.72 -9.37 5.37
CA ALA A 51 -6.55 -9.53 6.23
C ALA A 51 -5.74 -10.78 5.90
N ALA A 52 -6.38 -11.89 5.55
CA ALA A 52 -5.70 -13.09 5.11
C ALA A 52 -4.93 -12.88 3.79
N GLU A 53 -5.51 -12.19 2.81
CA GLU A 53 -4.85 -11.88 1.53
C GLU A 53 -3.64 -10.96 1.77
N VAL A 54 -3.80 -9.88 2.53
CA VAL A 54 -2.69 -8.97 2.87
C VAL A 54 -1.59 -9.73 3.60
N ALA A 55 -1.93 -10.53 4.62
CA ALA A 55 -0.95 -11.33 5.35
C ALA A 55 -0.19 -12.31 4.43
N ALA A 56 -0.86 -12.92 3.45
CA ALA A 56 -0.23 -13.81 2.48
C ALA A 56 0.81 -13.07 1.62
N VAL A 57 0.49 -11.85 1.15
CA VAL A 57 1.43 -11.00 0.40
C VAL A 57 2.66 -10.65 1.25
N LEU A 58 2.45 -10.20 2.50
CA LEU A 58 3.54 -9.85 3.41
C LEU A 58 4.44 -11.06 3.74
N ALA A 59 3.84 -12.23 3.97
CA ALA A 59 4.55 -13.47 4.25
C ALA A 59 5.41 -13.92 3.05
N ARG A 60 4.84 -13.93 1.83
CA ARG A 60 5.59 -14.25 0.61
C ARG A 60 6.76 -13.29 0.40
N ARG A 61 6.55 -11.99 0.64
CA ARG A 61 7.64 -11.00 0.53
C ARG A 61 8.75 -11.30 1.53
N ALA A 62 8.40 -11.57 2.78
CA ALA A 62 9.37 -11.95 3.80
C ALA A 62 10.15 -13.22 3.39
N GLU A 63 9.48 -14.28 2.94
CA GLU A 63 10.13 -15.50 2.46
C GLU A 63 11.13 -15.24 1.32
N ARG A 64 10.73 -14.42 0.32
CA ARG A 64 11.59 -14.09 -0.82
C ARG A 64 12.79 -13.23 -0.45
N LEU A 65 12.68 -12.45 0.61
CA LEU A 65 13.78 -11.68 1.18
C LEU A 65 14.65 -12.48 2.16
N GLY A 66 14.30 -13.75 2.43
CA GLY A 66 15.00 -14.58 3.42
C GLY A 66 14.65 -14.25 4.88
N GLY A 67 13.50 -13.61 5.11
CA GLY A 67 13.00 -13.12 6.40
C GLY A 67 12.62 -11.64 6.36
N LEU A 68 12.09 -11.13 7.46
CA LEU A 68 11.88 -9.68 7.60
C LEU A 68 13.22 -8.97 7.82
N PRO A 69 13.53 -7.91 7.06
CA PRO A 69 14.78 -7.19 7.20
C PRO A 69 14.94 -6.61 8.61
N ALA A 70 16.15 -6.74 9.15
CA ALA A 70 16.65 -5.92 10.24
C ALA A 70 17.73 -4.98 9.66
N PRO A 71 17.73 -3.67 10.00
CA PRO A 71 16.87 -2.98 10.96
C PRO A 71 15.55 -2.45 10.38
N ALA A 72 14.63 -2.11 11.28
CA ALA A 72 13.43 -1.35 10.98
C ALA A 72 13.81 0.09 10.56
N VAL A 73 13.41 0.49 9.35
CA VAL A 73 13.75 1.81 8.81
C VAL A 73 12.69 2.86 9.15
N ALA A 74 13.03 4.13 8.94
CA ALA A 74 12.07 5.23 8.89
C ALA A 74 11.65 5.45 7.44
N LEU A 75 10.49 6.08 7.24
CA LEU A 75 10.05 6.49 5.91
C LEU A 75 11.09 7.47 5.29
N PRO A 76 11.60 7.20 4.08
CA PRO A 76 12.49 8.11 3.37
C PRO A 76 11.86 9.50 3.17
N ALA A 77 12.69 10.53 3.00
CA ALA A 77 12.18 11.88 2.78
C ALA A 77 11.51 11.98 1.41
N GLY A 78 10.32 12.58 1.35
CA GLY A 78 9.53 12.72 0.12
C GLY A 78 8.57 11.56 -0.14
N ASP A 79 8.85 10.38 0.39
CA ASP A 79 7.94 9.23 0.33
C ASP A 79 6.73 9.45 1.24
N ARG A 80 5.60 8.82 0.90
CA ARG A 80 4.35 8.92 1.67
C ARG A 80 3.74 7.53 1.91
N ILE A 81 2.80 7.48 2.86
CA ILE A 81 1.96 6.29 3.10
C ILE A 81 0.56 6.58 2.61
N LEU A 82 0.07 5.74 1.71
CA LEU A 82 -1.31 5.73 1.25
C LEU A 82 -2.14 4.81 2.16
N ALA A 83 -3.32 5.25 2.54
CA ALA A 83 -4.35 4.46 3.18
C ALA A 83 -5.47 4.19 2.16
N PHE A 84 -5.79 2.92 1.96
CA PHE A 84 -6.85 2.45 1.08
C PHE A 84 -7.90 1.67 1.87
N LEU A 85 -9.19 1.92 1.63
CA LEU A 85 -10.33 1.24 2.22
C LEU A 85 -10.92 0.25 1.20
N PRO A 86 -10.57 -1.04 1.26
CA PRO A 86 -10.97 -1.99 0.21
C PRO A 86 -12.48 -2.19 0.11
N ARG A 87 -13.24 -1.86 1.16
CA ARG A 87 -14.70 -2.03 1.23
C ARG A 87 -15.49 -0.82 0.76
N ASP A 88 -14.83 0.34 0.72
CA ASP A 88 -15.45 1.59 0.29
C ASP A 88 -15.15 1.87 -1.20
N SER A 89 -14.25 1.10 -1.81
CA SER A 89 -14.03 1.13 -3.26
C SER A 89 -15.26 0.62 -3.99
N LEU A 90 -15.96 1.54 -4.66
CA LEU A 90 -17.03 1.23 -5.61
C LEU A 90 -16.36 1.13 -6.98
N PHE A 91 -16.14 -0.08 -7.45
CA PHE A 91 -15.55 -0.34 -8.75
C PHE A 91 -16.19 0.50 -9.88
N HIS A 92 -15.40 1.39 -10.49
CA HIS A 92 -15.82 2.17 -11.65
C HIS A 92 -15.17 1.73 -12.97
N GLY A 93 -14.30 0.72 -12.95
CA GLY A 93 -13.73 0.11 -14.16
C GLY A 93 -12.79 1.02 -14.96
N SER A 94 -12.35 2.14 -14.39
CA SER A 94 -11.35 3.03 -14.99
C SER A 94 -10.28 3.37 -13.96
N SER A 95 -9.03 2.97 -14.22
CA SER A 95 -7.88 3.53 -13.51
C SER A 95 -7.71 4.99 -13.93
N PRO A 96 -7.45 5.93 -13.01
CA PRO A 96 -7.10 7.29 -13.38
C PRO A 96 -5.83 7.27 -14.25
N PRO A 97 -5.85 7.75 -15.50
CA PRO A 97 -4.68 7.78 -16.37
C PRO A 97 -3.52 8.58 -15.76
N GLU A 98 -3.78 9.42 -14.75
CA GLU A 98 -2.83 10.35 -14.15
C GLU A 98 -1.83 9.70 -13.18
N CYS A 99 -1.93 8.40 -12.88
CA CYS A 99 -1.02 7.72 -11.95
C CYS A 99 -0.07 6.68 -12.59
N ASP A 100 0.03 6.65 -13.93
CA ASP A 100 0.83 5.69 -14.71
C ASP A 100 0.63 4.22 -14.24
N GLY A 101 -0.60 3.94 -13.80
CA GLY A 101 -1.06 2.64 -13.30
C GLY A 101 -0.48 2.20 -11.96
N PHE A 102 0.17 3.08 -11.19
CA PHE A 102 0.55 2.76 -9.80
C PHE A 102 -0.70 2.34 -9.00
N ILE A 103 -1.79 3.09 -9.10
CA ILE A 103 -3.11 2.67 -8.62
C ILE A 103 -3.83 2.00 -9.80
N ASP A 104 -4.32 0.77 -9.61
CA ASP A 104 -5.02 0.06 -10.68
C ASP A 104 -6.49 0.51 -10.82
N ALA A 105 -7.24 -0.14 -11.71
CA ALA A 105 -8.64 0.21 -11.98
C ALA A 105 -9.59 -0.11 -10.83
N ASP A 106 -9.14 -0.89 -9.85
CA ASP A 106 -9.85 -1.22 -8.62
C ASP A 106 -9.37 -0.34 -7.45
N GLU A 107 -8.58 0.71 -7.73
CA GLU A 107 -7.99 1.61 -6.75
C GLU A 107 -6.99 0.95 -5.79
N ILE A 108 -6.64 -0.32 -6.06
CA ILE A 108 -5.76 -1.09 -5.22
C ILE A 108 -4.33 -0.59 -5.48
N PRO A 109 -3.54 -0.20 -4.46
CA PRO A 109 -2.11 0.12 -4.65
C PRO A 109 -1.29 -1.15 -4.95
N PRO A 110 -0.07 -1.05 -5.50
CA PRO A 110 0.71 -2.22 -5.89
C PRO A 110 1.01 -3.14 -4.70
N TRP A 111 0.72 -4.43 -4.81
CA TRP A 111 0.90 -5.38 -3.71
C TRP A 111 2.34 -5.53 -3.23
N GLY A 112 3.35 -5.22 -4.06
CA GLY A 112 4.73 -5.13 -3.60
C GLY A 112 4.94 -4.06 -2.51
N SER A 113 4.13 -3.00 -2.52
CA SER A 113 4.24 -1.82 -1.64
C SER A 113 3.44 -1.91 -0.34
N TRP A 114 2.61 -2.96 -0.16
CA TRP A 114 1.73 -3.09 1.00
C TRP A 114 2.55 -3.25 2.29
N ILE A 115 2.13 -2.58 3.37
CA ILE A 115 2.79 -2.61 4.67
C ILE A 115 1.96 -3.41 5.68
N GLY A 116 0.63 -3.37 5.58
CA GLY A 116 -0.29 -4.09 6.46
C GLY A 116 -1.64 -3.38 6.61
N LEU A 117 -2.48 -3.90 7.50
CA LEU A 117 -3.81 -3.35 7.78
C LEU A 117 -3.86 -2.67 9.16
N VAL A 118 -4.35 -1.44 9.22
CA VAL A 118 -4.72 -0.78 10.49
C VAL A 118 -6.23 -0.55 10.48
N GLY A 119 -6.94 -1.24 11.37
CA GLY A 119 -8.40 -1.35 11.27
C GLY A 119 -8.80 -1.97 9.93
N GLU A 120 -9.58 -1.24 9.15
CA GLU A 120 -10.04 -1.66 7.82
C GLU A 120 -9.20 -1.08 6.66
N MET A 121 -8.16 -0.31 6.96
CA MET A 121 -7.34 0.34 5.95
C MET A 121 -6.08 -0.44 5.63
N LEU A 122 -5.86 -0.66 4.34
CA LEU A 122 -4.61 -1.12 3.78
C LEU A 122 -3.63 0.05 3.67
N LEU A 123 -2.49 -0.09 4.34
CA LEU A 123 -1.39 0.85 4.25
C LEU A 123 -0.40 0.41 3.18
N SER A 124 -0.01 1.33 2.31
CA SER A 124 0.96 1.10 1.23
C SER A 124 1.99 2.22 1.17
N TRP A 125 3.24 1.84 0.91
CA TRP A 125 4.31 2.80 0.67
C TRP A 125 4.20 3.39 -0.74
N VAL A 126 4.34 4.71 -0.85
CA VAL A 126 4.37 5.43 -2.13
C VAL A 126 5.73 6.13 -2.27
N PRO A 127 6.53 5.79 -3.29
CA PRO A 127 7.79 6.49 -3.55
C PRO A 127 7.53 7.95 -3.94
N ALA A 128 8.44 8.86 -3.56
CA ALA A 128 8.33 10.29 -3.84
C ALA A 128 7.98 10.62 -5.30
N ALA A 129 8.52 9.86 -6.26
CA ALA A 129 8.26 10.04 -7.69
C ALA A 129 6.78 9.86 -8.08
N MET A 130 6.04 9.02 -7.34
CA MET A 130 4.63 8.74 -7.62
C MET A 130 3.66 9.61 -6.82
N VAL A 131 4.16 10.41 -5.86
CA VAL A 131 3.30 11.20 -4.95
C VAL A 131 2.37 12.14 -5.73
N ALA A 132 2.88 12.84 -6.75
CA ALA A 132 2.06 13.76 -7.54
C ALA A 132 0.95 13.04 -8.33
N GLY A 133 1.24 11.86 -8.89
CA GLY A 133 0.25 11.03 -9.59
C GLY A 133 -0.81 10.49 -8.62
N VAL A 134 -0.39 10.02 -7.45
CA VAL A 134 -1.32 9.57 -6.40
C VAL A 134 -2.15 10.72 -5.82
N ASP A 135 -1.58 11.91 -5.65
CA ASP A 135 -2.33 13.12 -5.30
C ASP A 135 -3.44 13.41 -6.31
N SER A 136 -3.16 13.19 -7.60
CA SER A 136 -4.18 13.34 -8.66
C SER A 136 -5.26 12.29 -8.56
N ALA A 137 -4.88 11.02 -8.38
CA ALA A 137 -5.84 9.93 -8.20
C ALA A 137 -6.77 10.16 -7.00
N ILE A 138 -6.23 10.61 -5.86
CA ILE A 138 -7.05 10.93 -4.67
C ILE A 138 -8.06 12.04 -4.96
N ARG A 139 -7.68 13.10 -5.70
CA ARG A 139 -8.63 14.18 -6.07
C ARG A 139 -9.72 13.73 -7.04
N CYS A 140 -9.46 12.67 -7.80
CA CYS A 140 -10.35 12.13 -8.81
C CYS A 140 -11.14 10.90 -8.33
N ASN A 141 -11.03 10.51 -7.06
CA ASN A 141 -11.69 9.36 -6.44
C ASN A 141 -12.93 9.83 -5.65
N PRO A 142 -14.14 9.83 -6.27
CA PRO A 142 -15.34 10.29 -5.60
C PRO A 142 -15.81 9.40 -4.44
N GLU A 143 -15.32 8.15 -4.38
CA GLU A 143 -15.58 7.18 -3.31
C GLU A 143 -14.84 7.55 -2.02
N GLU A 144 -13.78 8.36 -2.15
CA GLU A 144 -12.85 8.70 -1.07
C GLU A 144 -12.22 7.46 -0.39
N SER A 145 -12.13 6.35 -1.14
CA SER A 145 -11.57 5.05 -0.75
C SER A 145 -10.04 5.10 -0.60
N ILE A 146 -9.37 6.06 -1.24
CA ILE A 146 -7.92 6.30 -1.13
C ILE A 146 -7.64 7.68 -0.53
N ARG A 147 -6.78 7.72 0.49
CA ARG A 147 -6.36 8.97 1.14
C ARG A 147 -4.95 8.85 1.69
N TRP A 148 -4.26 9.97 1.85
CA TRP A 148 -2.98 9.95 2.56
C TRP A 148 -3.17 9.59 4.02
N ALA A 149 -2.31 8.71 4.53
CA ALA A 149 -2.39 8.26 5.93
C ALA A 149 -2.20 9.41 6.94
N SER A 150 -1.51 10.49 6.53
CA SER A 150 -1.34 11.72 7.32
C SER A 150 -2.58 12.61 7.41
N GLU A 151 -3.57 12.39 6.56
CA GLU A 151 -4.79 13.20 6.44
C GLU A 151 -6.03 12.48 7.02
N GLN A 152 -5.79 11.33 7.64
CA GLN A 152 -6.80 10.55 8.33
C GLN A 152 -7.33 11.27 9.60
N PRO A 153 -8.46 10.82 10.18
CA PRO A 153 -8.93 11.33 11.46
C PRO A 153 -7.84 11.28 12.54
N VAL A 154 -7.80 12.30 13.40
CA VAL A 154 -6.73 12.50 14.40
C VAL A 154 -6.39 11.25 15.23
N PRO A 155 -7.36 10.47 15.75
CA PRO A 155 -7.04 9.26 16.51
C PRO A 155 -6.19 8.26 15.72
N LEU A 156 -6.51 8.06 14.45
CA LEU A 156 -5.78 7.15 13.57
C LEU A 156 -4.40 7.71 13.20
N VAL A 157 -4.27 9.02 12.94
CA VAL A 157 -2.96 9.63 12.72
C VAL A 157 -2.04 9.44 13.93
N GLN A 158 -2.58 9.55 15.15
CA GLN A 158 -1.81 9.28 16.37
C GLN A 158 -1.41 7.82 16.49
N GLU A 159 -2.29 6.89 16.13
CA GLU A 159 -1.96 5.46 16.06
C GLU A 159 -0.82 5.20 15.07
N LEU A 160 -0.91 5.74 13.85
CA LEU A 160 0.11 5.59 12.81
C LEU A 160 1.47 6.21 13.18
N ARG A 161 1.46 7.35 13.88
CA ARG A 161 2.67 7.92 14.51
C ARG A 161 3.22 7.00 15.60
N GLY A 162 2.34 6.44 16.43
CA GLY A 162 2.69 5.43 17.43
C GLY A 162 3.35 4.20 16.80
N LEU A 163 2.92 3.80 15.59
CA LEU A 163 3.52 2.73 14.78
C LEU A 163 4.81 3.16 14.05
N GLY A 164 5.20 4.43 14.13
CA GLY A 164 6.40 4.99 13.50
C GLY A 164 6.34 5.05 11.97
N LEU A 165 5.13 5.05 11.40
CA LEU A 165 4.90 5.16 9.94
C LEU A 165 4.78 6.63 9.49
N LEU A 166 4.38 7.51 10.40
CA LEU A 166 4.30 8.96 10.18
C LEU A 166 5.27 9.69 11.10
N ARG A 167 5.71 10.87 10.67
CA ARG A 167 6.53 11.79 11.49
C ARG A 167 5.65 12.75 12.30
#